data_AF-G2FRN7-F1
#
_entry.id   AF-G2FRN7-F1
#
_cell.length_a   1.000
_cell.length_b   1.000
_cell.length_c   1.000
_cell.angle_alpha   90.00
_cell.angle_beta   90.00
_cell.angle_gamma   90.00
#
_symmetry.space_group_name_H-M   'P 1'
#
loop_
_entity.id
_entity.type
_entity.pdbx_description
1 polymer ?
#
loop_
_entity_poly.entity_id
_entity_poly.type
_entity_poly.pdbx_seq_one_letter_code
_entity_poly.pdbx_strand_id
1 'polypeptide(L)'
;MLIAVPTSAKEIAETFRRVSVQAAKVIEQQWTDKSLSQVQNAFGRDESNIQILIGLIKHIFHHRGQATILIRQAGLKPFGVYGPPKEDWIHLGVEKPPQ
;
A
#
# COMPACT_ATOMS: atom_id res chain seq x y z
N MET A 1 4.61 24.64 3.34
CA MET A 1 5.32 24.00 2.20
C MET A 1 4.25 23.44 1.29
N LEU A 2 4.02 24.04 0.12
CA LEU A 2 3.06 23.51 -0.86
C LEU A 2 3.73 22.33 -1.57
N ILE A 3 3.29 21.12 -1.22
CA ILE A 3 3.68 19.93 -1.97
C ILE A 3 2.94 20.02 -3.30
N ALA A 4 3.68 20.11 -4.41
CA ALA A 4 3.09 20.05 -5.74
C ALA A 4 2.42 18.68 -5.91
N VAL A 5 1.12 18.69 -6.20
CA VAL A 5 0.37 17.46 -6.49
C VAL A 5 0.73 17.04 -7.92
N PRO A 6 1.14 15.78 -8.15
CA PRO A 6 1.39 15.27 -9.50
C PRO A 6 0.19 15.51 -10.42
N THR A 7 0.47 15.85 -11.68
CA THR A 7 -0.58 16.21 -12.65
C THR A 7 -1.13 14.99 -13.41
N SER A 8 -0.57 13.79 -13.19
CA SER A 8 -1.02 12.57 -13.85
C SER A 8 -1.01 11.34 -12.93
N ALA A 9 -2.00 10.45 -13.13
CA ALA A 9 -2.05 9.16 -12.44
C ALA A 9 -0.84 8.26 -12.78
N LYS A 10 -0.30 8.40 -14.00
CA LYS A 10 0.90 7.67 -14.44
C LYS A 10 2.10 8.02 -13.58
N GLU A 11 2.34 9.31 -13.34
CA GLU A 11 3.45 9.78 -12.50
C GLU A 11 3.36 9.24 -11.07
N ILE A 12 2.14 9.24 -10.50
CA ILE A 12 1.88 8.68 -9.16
C ILE A 12 2.22 7.18 -9.13
N ALA A 13 1.71 6.41 -10.10
CA ALA A 13 1.91 4.96 -10.17
C ALA A 13 3.39 4.58 -10.39
N GLU A 14 4.07 5.27 -11.31
CA GLU A 14 5.50 5.04 -11.60
C GLU A 14 6.38 5.41 -10.41
N THR A 15 6.09 6.52 -9.73
CA THR A 15 6.81 6.95 -8.53
C THR A 15 6.61 5.96 -7.40
N PHE A 16 5.38 5.55 -7.11
CA PHE A 16 5.08 4.55 -6.08
C PHE A 16 5.80 3.22 -6.36
N ARG A 17 5.78 2.75 -7.62
CA ARG A 17 6.49 1.54 -8.05
C ARG A 17 8.00 1.67 -7.82
N ARG A 18 8.61 2.75 -8.29
CA ARG A 18 10.06 2.98 -8.18
C ARG A 18 10.51 3.02 -6.73
N VAL A 19 9.83 3.80 -5.88
CA VAL A 19 10.20 3.97 -4.47
C VAL A 19 9.99 2.66 -3.70
N SER A 20 8.87 1.96 -3.92
CA SER A 20 8.60 0.67 -3.26
C SER A 20 9.64 -0.39 -3.62
N VAL A 21 9.99 -0.52 -4.90
CA VAL A 21 11.02 -1.47 -5.37
C VAL A 21 12.39 -1.12 -4.79
N GLN A 22 12.76 0.16 -4.79
CA GLN A 22 14.04 0.60 -4.24
C GLN A 22 14.11 0.35 -2.73
N ALA A 23 13.05 0.64 -1.98
CA ALA A 23 12.98 0.38 -0.55
C ALA A 23 13.14 -1.11 -0.23
N ALA A 24 12.39 -1.97 -0.93
CA ALA A 24 12.50 -3.43 -0.76
C ALA A 24 13.92 -3.93 -1.04
N LYS A 25 14.53 -3.48 -2.15
CA LYS A 25 15.90 -3.85 -2.53
C LYS A 25 16.92 -3.43 -1.47
N VAL A 26 16.84 -2.20 -0.95
CA VAL A 26 17.78 -1.70 0.05
C VAL A 26 17.64 -2.48 1.36
N ILE A 27 16.41 -2.76 1.80
CA ILE A 27 16.16 -3.58 2.99
C ILE A 27 16.77 -4.97 2.80
N GLU A 28 16.48 -5.64 1.68
CA GLU A 28 17.01 -6.98 1.39
C GLU A 28 18.55 -7.02 1.35
N GLN A 29 19.18 -6.00 0.76
CA GLN A 29 20.63 -5.97 0.59
C GLN A 29 21.41 -5.55 1.84
N GLN A 30 20.81 -4.72 2.70
CA GLN A 30 21.53 -4.08 3.79
C GLN A 30 21.09 -4.54 5.18
N TRP A 31 19.88 -5.12 5.30
CA TRP A 31 19.36 -5.55 6.59
C TRP A 31 19.58 -7.05 6.79
N THR A 32 19.70 -7.41 8.06
CA THR A 32 19.65 -8.80 8.54
C THR A 32 18.51 -8.91 9.54
N ASP A 33 18.20 -10.12 10.01
CA ASP A 33 17.21 -10.32 11.08
C ASP A 33 17.52 -9.47 12.33
N LYS A 34 18.81 -9.26 12.64
CA LYS A 34 19.22 -8.39 13.76
C LYS A 34 18.87 -6.92 13.52
N SER A 35 18.87 -6.48 12.27
CA SER A 35 18.49 -5.11 11.90
C SER A 35 17.03 -4.82 12.25
N LEU A 36 16.14 -5.82 12.24
CA LEU A 36 14.72 -5.67 12.57
C LEU A 36 14.49 -5.21 14.02
N SER A 37 15.38 -5.63 14.94
CA SER A 37 15.30 -5.30 16.36
C SER A 37 15.99 -3.97 16.73
N GLN A 38 16.69 -3.33 15.78
CA GLN A 38 17.34 -2.04 16.05
C GLN A 38 16.29 -0.96 16.28
N VAL A 39 16.49 -0.16 17.33
CA VAL A 39 15.61 0.93 17.72
C VAL A 39 16.06 2.23 17.06
N GLN A 40 15.09 2.95 16.50
CA GLN A 40 15.26 4.27 15.91
C GLN A 40 14.36 5.26 16.64
N ASN A 41 14.80 6.51 16.75
CA ASN A 41 13.87 7.58 17.10
C ASN A 41 13.09 7.98 15.85
N ALA A 42 11.81 7.62 15.79
CA ALA A 42 10.93 7.86 14.66
C ALA A 42 9.58 8.40 15.15
N PHE A 43 9.06 9.43 14.49
CA PHE A 43 7.76 10.06 14.86
C PHE A 43 7.71 10.53 16.33
N GLY A 44 8.86 10.91 16.90
CA GLY A 44 8.98 11.33 18.30
C GLY A 44 8.91 10.19 19.32
N ARG A 45 9.04 8.93 18.88
CA ARG A 45 9.05 7.73 19.74
C ARG A 45 10.23 6.83 19.40
N ASP A 46 10.60 5.99 20.35
CA ASP A 46 11.57 4.92 20.10
C ASP A 46 10.82 3.71 19.52
N GLU A 47 11.11 3.38 18.27
CA GLU A 47 10.44 2.32 17.52
C GLU A 47 11.51 1.39 16.94
N SER A 48 11.31 0.08 17.04
CA SER A 48 12.14 -0.87 16.30
C SER A 48 11.88 -0.77 14.80
N ASN A 49 12.88 -1.11 14.01
CA ASN A 49 12.77 -1.16 12.55
C ASN A 49 11.58 -2.01 12.07
N ILE A 50 11.29 -3.14 12.73
CA ILE A 50 10.11 -3.96 12.40
C ILE A 50 8.78 -3.26 12.71
N GLN A 51 8.69 -2.51 13.81
CA GLN A 51 7.49 -1.74 14.14
C GLN A 51 7.24 -0.66 13.08
N ILE A 52 8.29 0.03 12.64
CA ILE A 52 8.21 1.02 11.57
C ILE A 52 7.72 0.38 10.27
N LEU A 53 8.31 -0.75 9.85
CA LEU A 53 7.91 -1.44 8.62
C LEU A 53 6.46 -1.94 8.65
N ILE A 54 6.03 -2.58 9.75
CA ILE A 54 4.66 -3.05 9.91
C ILE A 54 3.69 -1.85 9.94
N GLY A 55 4.07 -0.76 10.59
CA GLY A 55 3.31 0.49 10.60
C GLY A 55 3.09 1.02 9.18
N LEU A 56 4.16 1.11 8.38
CA LEU A 56 4.10 1.55 6.99
C LEU A 56 3.19 0.63 6.15
N ILE A 57 3.35 -0.70 6.27
CA ILE A 57 2.53 -1.68 5.54
C ILE A 57 1.04 -1.51 5.87
N LYS A 58 0.70 -1.41 7.17
CA LYS A 58 -0.69 -1.19 7.63
C LYS A 58 -1.24 0.13 7.11
N HIS A 59 -0.43 1.19 7.11
CA HIS A 59 -0.83 2.50 6.60
C HIS A 59 -1.11 2.48 5.10
N ILE A 60 -0.27 1.81 4.31
CA ILE A 60 -0.50 1.60 2.87
C ILE A 60 -1.79 0.80 2.64
N PHE A 61 -2.04 -0.27 3.41
CA PHE A 61 -3.27 -1.05 3.28
C PHE A 61 -4.53 -0.23 3.61
N HIS A 62 -4.46 0.60 4.65
CA HIS A 62 -5.54 1.51 5.02
C HIS A 62 -5.88 2.47 3.87
N HIS A 63 -4.89 3.17 3.33
CA HIS A 63 -5.12 4.12 2.22
C HIS A 63 -5.44 3.44 0.90
N ARG A 64 -4.93 2.22 0.65
CA ARG A 64 -5.36 1.41 -0.49
C ARG A 64 -6.85 1.10 -0.41
N GLY A 65 -7.36 0.78 0.78
CA GLY A 65 -8.81 0.61 1.00
C GLY A 65 -9.61 1.88 0.71
N GLN A 66 -9.12 3.06 1.11
CA GLN A 66 -9.74 4.33 0.73
C GLN A 66 -9.71 4.55 -0.79
N ALA A 67 -8.59 4.23 -1.45
CA ALA A 67 -8.45 4.38 -2.90
C ALA A 67 -9.45 3.52 -3.68
N THR A 68 -9.78 2.30 -3.22
CA THR A 68 -10.79 1.48 -3.91
C THR A 68 -12.19 2.10 -3.87
N ILE A 69 -12.54 2.81 -2.79
CA ILE A 69 -13.78 3.58 -2.70
C ILE A 69 -13.77 4.76 -3.67
N LEU A 70 -12.66 5.52 -3.74
CA LEU A 70 -12.54 6.64 -4.68
C LEU A 70 -12.63 6.18 -6.14
N ILE A 71 -12.01 5.05 -6.49
CA ILE A 71 -12.11 4.43 -7.83
C ILE A 71 -13.57 4.13 -8.17
N ARG A 72 -14.34 3.56 -7.23
CA ARG A 72 -15.78 3.33 -7.42
C ARG A 72 -16.56 4.63 -7.61
N GLN A 73 -16.28 5.65 -6.81
CA GLN A 73 -16.95 6.97 -6.92
C GLN A 73 -16.65 7.65 -8.26
N ALA A 74 -15.50 7.37 -8.87
CA ALA A 74 -15.16 7.80 -10.22
C ALA A 74 -15.83 6.96 -11.33
N GLY A 75 -16.69 5.99 -10.99
CA GLY A 75 -17.36 5.11 -11.97
C GLY A 75 -16.46 4.01 -12.54
N LEU A 76 -15.31 3.75 -11.93
CA LEU A 76 -14.35 2.73 -12.36
C LEU A 76 -14.46 1.48 -11.49
N LYS A 77 -14.21 0.30 -12.08
CA LYS A 77 -14.13 -0.96 -11.31
C LYS A 77 -12.81 -1.02 -10.54
N PRO A 78 -12.82 -1.18 -9.20
CA PRO A 78 -11.58 -1.35 -8.43
C PRO A 78 -10.94 -2.71 -8.72
N PHE A 79 -9.64 -2.82 -8.43
CA PHE A 79 -8.93 -4.10 -8.47
C PHE A 79 -9.20 -4.92 -7.20
N GLY A 80 -9.04 -6.25 -7.30
CA GLY A 80 -9.19 -7.16 -6.17
C GLY A 80 -8.10 -7.00 -5.12
N VAL A 81 -8.49 -6.95 -3.85
CA VAL A 81 -7.59 -6.87 -2.70
C VAL A 81 -8.12 -7.83 -1.63
N TYR A 82 -7.36 -8.89 -1.32
CA TYR A 82 -7.78 -10.00 -0.46
C TYR A 82 -9.02 -10.78 -0.97
N GLY A 83 -9.35 -10.62 -2.25
CA GLY A 83 -10.49 -11.24 -2.90
C GLY A 83 -10.90 -10.46 -4.14
N PRO A 84 -11.78 -11.03 -4.98
CA PRO A 84 -12.30 -10.34 -6.15
C PRO A 84 -13.26 -9.19 -5.74
N PRO A 85 -13.31 -8.10 -6.52
CA PRO A 85 -14.39 -7.11 -6.44
C PRO A 85 -15.76 -7.77 -6.62
N LYS A 86 -16.84 -7.16 -6.10
CA LYS A 86 -18.22 -7.66 -6.18
C LYS A 86 -18.62 -8.07 -7.60
N GLU A 87 -18.19 -7.27 -8.57
CA GLU A 87 -18.46 -7.43 -10.00
C GLU A 87 -17.81 -8.69 -10.60
N ASP A 88 -16.71 -9.17 -10.02
CA ASP A 88 -15.93 -10.29 -10.57
C ASP A 88 -16.35 -11.66 -10.01
N TRP A 89 -17.13 -11.71 -8.93
CA TRP A 89 -17.62 -12.96 -8.34
C TRP A 89 -18.53 -13.76 -9.29
N ILE A 90 -19.26 -13.08 -10.17
CA ILE A 90 -20.13 -13.74 -11.16
C ILE A 90 -19.32 -14.62 -12.13
N HIS A 91 -18.09 -14.22 -12.44
CA HIS A 91 -17.17 -15.00 -13.28
C HIS A 91 -16.60 -16.24 -12.56
N LEU A 92 -16.77 -16.31 -11.24
CA LEU A 92 -16.37 -17.45 -10.41
C LEU A 92 -17.56 -18.36 -10.07
N GLY A 93 -18.72 -18.17 -10.71
CA GLY A 93 -19.92 -18.98 -10.49
C GLY A 93 -20.67 -18.65 -9.19
N VAL A 94 -20.39 -17.49 -8.57
CA VAL A 94 -21.09 -17.03 -7.36
C VAL A 94 -22.11 -15.96 -7.76
N GLU A 95 -23.39 -16.35 -7.85
CA GLU A 95 -24.50 -15.46 -8.23
C GLU A 95 -24.81 -14.40 -7.16
N LYS A 96 -24.52 -14.69 -5.89
CA LYS A 96 -24.73 -13.78 -4.76
C LYS A 96 -23.40 -13.52 -4.06
N PRO A 97 -22.60 -12.53 -4.52
CA PRO A 97 -21.37 -12.17 -3.85
C PRO A 97 -21.62 -11.72 -2.40
N PRO A 98 -20.65 -11.89 -1.50
CA PRO A 98 -20.68 -11.29 -0.16
C PRO A 98 -20.95 -9.79 -0.24
N GLN A 99 -21.73 -9.26 0.72
CA GLN A 99 -21.99 -7.82 0.85
C GLN A 99 -20.73 -7.05 1.27
#